data_AF-A0A6L4A6B8-F1
#
_entry.id   AF-A0A6L4A6B8-F1
#
_cell.length_a   1.000
_cell.length_b   1.000
_cell.length_c   1.000
_cell.angle_alpha   90.00
_cell.angle_beta   90.00
_cell.angle_gamma   90.00
#
_symmetry.space_group_name_H-M   'P 1'
#
loop_
_entity.id
_entity.type
_entity.pdbx_description
1 polymer ?
#
loop_
_entity_poly.entity_id
_entity_poly.type
_entity_poly.pdbx_seq_one_letter_code
_entity_poly.pdbx_strand_id
1 'polypeptide(L)'
;MMAAKYFTIPLANNPVLMEVQQYLRAKLPEGTTWQDPATFHITLVFITDDMGKDASTITPPALPAFGIGAWGLDYFNTPDGLAVHLAVERNPQLTALQTMLFYGAFWNGMALSDKSWPALWKPHITLAYMPMPEEPMHLSMELPTPVHLQVERFALSEGEYVEIANYPLMMTMPGQAEPIAEMARIQGGWLFTEFKGNHPKNIPLFPGVDIDSLTAGDNEPKYVILPVAEADVVSANGIYYSEEFVSEIERQMIAKRPTGNQGHIKDEDRETVFPTPAGYWVGATRTGKTLWGKAYLPPNHPMREMVLRALAVGGGMATSIYGTGNRVWDKTRAAFVAIAKEFNLEHIDFAPSERAGVGSLARVP
;
A
#
# COMPACT_ATOMS: atom_id res chain seq x y z
N MET A 1 -0.90 2.45 -34.96
CA MET A 1 -0.98 2.59 -33.50
C MET A 1 -1.55 1.31 -32.97
N MET A 2 -0.87 0.65 -32.02
CA MET A 2 -1.48 -0.48 -31.31
C MET A 2 -2.64 0.06 -30.46
N ALA A 3 -3.68 -0.76 -30.30
CA ALA A 3 -4.84 -0.36 -29.51
C ALA A 3 -4.45 -0.25 -28.03
N ALA A 4 -4.98 0.77 -27.36
CA ALA A 4 -4.86 0.94 -25.93
C ALA A 4 -5.39 -0.29 -25.17
N LYS A 5 -4.71 -0.67 -24.08
CA LYS A 5 -5.11 -1.79 -23.22
C LYS A 5 -5.40 -1.31 -21.80
N TYR A 6 -6.33 -1.99 -21.14
CA TYR A 6 -6.82 -1.60 -19.83
C TYR A 6 -6.96 -2.82 -18.94
N PHE A 7 -6.48 -2.73 -17.70
CA PHE A 7 -7.01 -3.59 -16.65
C PHE A 7 -8.26 -2.93 -16.06
N THR A 8 -9.36 -3.68 -15.96
CA THR A 8 -10.64 -3.17 -15.48
C THR A 8 -11.32 -4.12 -14.51
N ILE A 9 -12.19 -3.58 -13.65
CA ILE A 9 -13.25 -4.35 -13.00
C ILE A 9 -14.50 -4.17 -13.86
N PRO A 10 -14.94 -5.21 -14.58
CA PRO A 10 -16.13 -5.14 -15.42
C PRO A 10 -17.40 -5.19 -14.57
N LEU A 11 -18.33 -4.27 -14.84
CA LEU A 11 -19.58 -4.06 -14.12
C LEU A 11 -20.78 -4.03 -15.08
N ALA A 12 -20.63 -4.68 -16.24
CA ALA A 12 -21.60 -4.69 -17.33
C ALA A 12 -23.02 -5.02 -16.82
N ASN A 13 -23.96 -4.16 -17.17
CA ASN A 13 -25.39 -4.29 -16.84
C ASN A 13 -25.68 -4.45 -15.34
N ASN A 14 -24.82 -3.90 -14.47
CA ASN A 14 -25.09 -3.93 -13.04
C ASN A 14 -26.41 -3.16 -12.73
N PRO A 15 -27.41 -3.80 -12.11
CA PRO A 15 -28.74 -3.23 -11.97
C PRO A 15 -28.74 -1.96 -11.12
N VAL A 16 -27.90 -1.89 -10.08
CA VAL A 16 -27.80 -0.70 -9.21
C VAL A 16 -27.23 0.48 -9.99
N LEU A 17 -26.21 0.27 -10.82
CA LEU A 17 -25.65 1.34 -11.66
C LEU A 17 -26.64 1.81 -12.72
N MET A 18 -27.44 0.90 -13.28
CA MET A 18 -28.52 1.25 -14.21
C MET A 18 -29.59 2.11 -13.53
N GLU A 19 -29.97 1.80 -12.29
CA GLU A 19 -30.90 2.62 -11.50
C GLU A 19 -30.33 4.01 -11.22
N VAL A 20 -29.04 4.10 -10.85
CA VAL A 20 -28.37 5.40 -10.66
C VAL A 20 -28.35 6.18 -11.97
N GLN A 21 -28.01 5.55 -13.10
CA GLN A 21 -28.03 6.21 -14.40
C GLN A 21 -29.45 6.68 -14.77
N GLN A 22 -30.49 5.87 -14.50
CA GLN A 22 -31.87 6.24 -14.74
C GLN A 22 -32.32 7.42 -13.87
N TYR A 23 -31.89 7.46 -12.60
CA TYR A 23 -32.12 8.59 -11.72
C TYR A 23 -31.47 9.88 -12.28
N LEU A 24 -30.24 9.78 -12.80
CA LEU A 24 -29.53 10.91 -13.42
C LEU A 24 -30.20 11.41 -14.69
N ARG A 25 -30.86 10.54 -15.48
CA ARG A 25 -31.56 10.95 -16.72
C ARG A 25 -32.63 12.00 -16.50
N ALA A 26 -33.24 12.02 -15.31
CA ALA A 26 -34.24 13.02 -14.94
C ALA A 26 -33.65 14.34 -14.43
N LYS A 27 -32.32 14.41 -14.25
CA LYS A 27 -31.62 15.48 -13.52
C LYS A 27 -30.58 16.20 -14.38
N LEU A 28 -29.94 15.48 -15.29
CA LEU A 28 -28.90 16.01 -16.17
C LEU A 28 -29.51 16.68 -17.41
N PRO A 29 -28.83 17.67 -18.00
CA PRO A 29 -29.38 18.46 -19.11
C PRO A 29 -29.58 17.63 -20.39
N GLU A 30 -30.43 18.14 -21.27
CA GLU A 30 -30.56 17.62 -22.64
C GLU A 30 -29.22 17.67 -23.38
N GLY A 31 -28.99 16.72 -24.29
CA GLY A 31 -27.69 16.55 -24.97
C GLY A 31 -26.66 15.72 -24.19
N THR A 32 -26.97 15.31 -22.95
CA THR A 32 -26.16 14.33 -22.21
C THR A 32 -26.11 12.99 -22.93
N THR A 33 -24.91 12.53 -23.26
CA THR A 33 -24.63 11.20 -23.82
C THR A 33 -24.42 10.20 -22.68
N TRP A 34 -25.05 9.04 -22.74
CA TRP A 34 -25.03 8.07 -21.65
C TRP A 34 -24.05 6.95 -21.93
N GLN A 35 -23.27 6.56 -20.92
CA GLN A 35 -22.42 5.37 -21.02
C GLN A 35 -23.30 4.14 -21.22
N ASP A 36 -22.97 3.29 -22.20
CA ASP A 36 -23.70 2.03 -22.40
C ASP A 36 -23.56 1.14 -21.15
N PRO A 37 -24.66 0.70 -20.51
CA PRO A 37 -24.60 -0.18 -19.35
C PRO A 37 -23.76 -1.44 -19.57
N ALA A 38 -23.69 -1.98 -20.78
CA ALA A 38 -22.85 -3.15 -21.11
C ALA A 38 -21.35 -2.87 -20.95
N THR A 39 -20.95 -1.60 -20.90
CA THR A 39 -19.56 -1.16 -20.82
C THR A 39 -19.20 -0.54 -19.47
N PHE A 40 -20.09 -0.59 -18.46
CA PHE A 40 -19.74 -0.12 -17.13
C PHE A 40 -18.53 -0.89 -16.59
N HIS A 41 -17.57 -0.14 -16.05
CA HIS A 41 -16.34 -0.68 -15.50
C HIS A 41 -15.68 0.31 -14.54
N ILE A 42 -14.71 -0.18 -13.79
CA ILE A 42 -13.71 0.65 -13.09
C ILE A 42 -12.37 0.39 -13.75
N THR A 43 -11.70 1.44 -14.24
CA THR A 43 -10.34 1.32 -14.79
C THR A 43 -9.35 1.18 -13.63
N LEU A 44 -8.59 0.08 -13.61
CA LEU A 44 -7.52 -0.17 -12.65
C LEU A 44 -6.18 0.40 -13.16
N VAL A 45 -5.84 0.08 -14.40
CA VAL A 45 -4.59 0.50 -15.05
C VAL A 45 -4.86 0.75 -16.53
N PHE A 46 -4.34 1.85 -17.05
CA PHE A 46 -4.35 2.19 -18.47
C PHE A 46 -2.93 2.07 -19.04
N ILE A 47 -2.76 1.10 -19.95
CA ILE A 47 -1.53 0.85 -20.70
C ILE A 47 -1.63 1.64 -22.01
N THR A 48 -0.82 2.69 -22.13
CA THR A 48 -0.80 3.56 -23.31
C THR A 48 -0.01 2.93 -24.46
N ASP A 49 1.00 2.14 -24.15
CA ASP A 49 1.77 1.33 -25.09
C ASP A 49 2.30 0.08 -24.37
N ASP A 50 2.02 -1.10 -24.90
CA ASP A 50 2.49 -2.35 -24.31
C ASP A 50 3.96 -2.66 -24.67
N MET A 51 4.57 -1.87 -25.56
CA MET A 51 5.97 -2.04 -25.99
C MET A 51 6.26 -3.44 -26.54
N GLY A 52 5.25 -4.09 -27.15
CA GLY A 52 5.32 -5.45 -27.67
C GLY A 52 5.32 -6.54 -26.58
N LYS A 53 4.94 -6.18 -25.34
CA LYS A 53 4.83 -7.11 -24.21
C LYS A 53 3.41 -7.64 -24.07
N ASP A 54 3.29 -8.90 -23.64
CA ASP A 54 2.00 -9.51 -23.39
C ASP A 54 1.50 -9.18 -21.97
N ALA A 55 0.58 -8.21 -21.87
CA ALA A 55 -0.05 -7.81 -20.62
C ALA A 55 -0.85 -8.93 -19.95
N SER A 56 -1.28 -9.96 -20.69
CA SER A 56 -2.05 -11.07 -20.11
C SER A 56 -1.25 -11.92 -19.12
N THR A 57 0.08 -11.81 -19.16
CA THR A 57 1.01 -12.51 -18.26
C THR A 57 1.07 -11.89 -16.85
N ILE A 58 0.53 -10.68 -16.67
CA ILE A 58 0.51 -9.99 -15.38
C ILE A 58 -0.59 -10.61 -14.52
N THR A 59 -0.21 -11.54 -13.65
CA THR A 59 -1.13 -12.23 -12.75
C THR A 59 -0.85 -11.82 -11.30
N PRO A 60 -1.74 -11.04 -10.66
CA PRO A 60 -1.61 -10.77 -9.24
C PRO A 60 -1.82 -12.08 -8.45
N PRO A 61 -1.21 -12.21 -7.25
CA PRO A 61 -1.50 -13.32 -6.34
C PRO A 61 -3.00 -13.43 -6.09
N ALA A 62 -3.44 -14.65 -5.81
CA ALA A 62 -4.86 -14.94 -5.71
C ALA A 62 -5.51 -14.13 -4.57
N LEU A 63 -6.39 -13.20 -4.94
CA LEU A 63 -7.17 -12.37 -4.02
C LEU A 63 -8.57 -12.98 -3.84
N PRO A 64 -9.16 -12.92 -2.63
CA PRO A 64 -10.57 -13.26 -2.45
C PRO A 64 -11.46 -12.24 -3.16
N ALA A 65 -12.68 -12.64 -3.53
CA ALA A 65 -13.73 -11.69 -3.92
C ALA A 65 -14.00 -10.68 -2.78
N PHE A 66 -14.34 -9.44 -3.12
CA PHE A 66 -14.53 -8.38 -2.13
C PHE A 66 -15.60 -7.38 -2.54
N GLY A 67 -16.22 -6.73 -1.56
CA GLY A 67 -17.17 -5.64 -1.78
C GLY A 67 -16.47 -4.30 -1.90
N ILE A 68 -17.02 -3.38 -2.70
CA ILE A 68 -16.63 -1.97 -2.77
C ILE A 68 -17.85 -1.09 -2.55
N GLY A 69 -17.66 0.02 -1.82
CA GLY A 69 -18.62 1.11 -1.75
C GLY A 69 -18.39 2.09 -2.89
N ALA A 70 -19.46 2.69 -3.38
CA ALA A 70 -19.39 3.81 -4.30
C ALA A 70 -20.41 4.87 -3.87
N TRP A 71 -19.95 6.11 -3.72
CA TRP A 71 -20.76 7.22 -3.23
C TRP A 71 -20.25 8.53 -3.81
N GLY A 72 -21.15 9.49 -3.90
CA GLY A 72 -20.82 10.82 -4.42
C GLY A 72 -20.78 10.82 -5.94
N LEU A 73 -21.59 11.70 -6.50
CA LEU A 73 -21.50 12.06 -7.91
C LEU A 73 -20.51 13.19 -8.05
N ASP A 74 -19.57 13.04 -8.97
CA ASP A 74 -18.59 14.05 -9.29
C ASP A 74 -18.37 14.08 -10.81
N TYR A 75 -17.54 15.01 -11.27
CA TYR A 75 -17.22 15.13 -12.68
C TYR A 75 -15.78 15.54 -12.92
N PHE A 76 -15.30 15.25 -14.14
CA PHE A 76 -14.05 15.82 -14.63
C PHE A 76 -14.20 16.32 -16.07
N ASN A 77 -13.37 17.29 -16.43
CA ASN A 77 -13.37 17.88 -17.77
C ASN A 77 -12.88 16.86 -18.81
N THR A 78 -13.60 16.79 -19.92
CA THR A 78 -13.19 16.13 -21.16
C THR A 78 -13.03 17.19 -22.26
N PRO A 79 -12.40 16.85 -23.41
CA PRO A 79 -12.26 17.80 -24.51
C PRO A 79 -13.61 18.37 -25.00
N ASP A 80 -14.67 17.58 -24.92
CA ASP A 80 -15.98 17.89 -25.49
C ASP A 80 -17.06 18.20 -24.42
N GLY A 81 -16.69 18.26 -23.14
CA GLY A 81 -17.63 18.51 -22.06
C GLY A 81 -17.17 18.00 -20.70
N LEU A 82 -18.07 17.37 -19.95
CA LEU A 82 -17.83 16.84 -18.60
C LEU A 82 -18.21 15.36 -18.54
N ALA A 83 -17.34 14.53 -17.99
CA ALA A 83 -17.66 13.15 -17.66
C ALA A 83 -18.23 13.09 -16.24
N VAL A 84 -19.50 12.69 -16.12
CA VAL A 84 -20.17 12.48 -14.83
C VAL A 84 -19.90 11.06 -14.37
N HIS A 85 -19.40 10.93 -13.15
CA HIS A 85 -19.01 9.63 -12.61
C HIS A 85 -19.45 9.46 -11.16
N LEU A 86 -19.58 8.19 -10.78
CA LEU A 86 -19.70 7.79 -9.38
C LEU A 86 -18.29 7.59 -8.81
N ALA A 87 -17.97 8.25 -7.70
CA ALA A 87 -16.70 8.01 -7.03
C ALA A 87 -16.74 6.66 -6.27
N VAL A 88 -15.67 5.88 -6.43
CA VAL A 88 -15.56 4.57 -5.77
C VAL A 88 -14.66 4.71 -4.55
N GLU A 89 -15.05 4.09 -3.44
CA GLU A 89 -14.23 4.01 -2.26
C GLU A 89 -12.98 3.19 -2.52
N ARG A 90 -11.82 3.76 -2.16
CA ARG A 90 -10.61 2.97 -2.05
C ARG A 90 -10.68 2.15 -0.78
N ASN A 91 -10.73 0.82 -0.94
CA ASN A 91 -10.49 -0.11 0.15
C ASN A 91 -9.14 -0.84 -0.04
N PRO A 92 -8.68 -1.60 0.97
CA PRO A 92 -7.39 -2.29 0.90
C PRO A 92 -7.29 -3.28 -0.26
N GLN A 93 -8.34 -4.05 -0.54
CA GLN A 93 -8.36 -5.07 -1.60
C GLN A 93 -8.32 -4.46 -3.00
N LEU A 94 -9.14 -3.43 -3.25
CA LEU A 94 -9.17 -2.68 -4.50
C LEU A 94 -7.82 -1.99 -4.76
N THR A 95 -7.25 -1.38 -3.72
CA THR A 95 -5.94 -0.71 -3.80
C THR A 95 -4.82 -1.72 -4.06
N ALA A 96 -4.84 -2.88 -3.39
CA ALA A 96 -3.86 -3.94 -3.60
C ALA A 96 -3.93 -4.47 -5.02
N LEU A 97 -5.13 -4.83 -5.51
CA LEU A 97 -5.33 -5.30 -6.89
C LEU A 97 -4.78 -4.29 -7.89
N GLN A 98 -5.16 -3.02 -7.77
CA GLN A 98 -4.69 -1.97 -8.67
C GLN A 98 -3.17 -1.78 -8.63
N THR A 99 -2.59 -1.74 -7.43
CA THR A 99 -1.14 -1.53 -7.23
C THR A 99 -0.32 -2.67 -7.83
N MET A 100 -0.78 -3.91 -7.65
CA MET A 100 -0.10 -5.10 -8.19
C MET A 100 -0.13 -5.12 -9.71
N LEU A 101 -1.28 -4.80 -10.32
CA LEU A 101 -1.41 -4.70 -11.77
C LEU A 101 -0.54 -3.57 -12.33
N PHE A 102 -0.51 -2.42 -11.65
CA PHE A 102 0.28 -1.27 -12.06
C PHE A 102 1.78 -1.59 -12.06
N TYR A 103 2.33 -2.06 -10.93
CA TYR A 103 3.76 -2.38 -10.85
C TYR A 103 4.14 -3.60 -11.69
N GLY A 104 3.22 -4.56 -11.84
CA GLY A 104 3.38 -5.67 -12.77
C GLY A 104 3.60 -5.17 -14.20
N ALA A 105 2.75 -4.26 -14.69
CA ALA A 105 2.90 -3.68 -16.03
C ALA A 105 4.17 -2.79 -16.14
N PHE A 106 4.42 -1.96 -15.13
CA PHE A 106 5.56 -1.05 -15.09
C PHE A 106 6.89 -1.80 -15.14
N TRP A 107 7.07 -2.84 -14.32
CA TRP A 107 8.32 -3.63 -14.31
C TRP A 107 8.50 -4.51 -15.55
N ASN A 108 7.43 -4.80 -16.28
CA ASN A 108 7.52 -5.43 -17.60
C ASN A 108 7.90 -4.44 -18.72
N GLY A 109 8.06 -3.15 -18.40
CA GLY A 109 8.51 -2.12 -19.33
C GLY A 109 7.40 -1.54 -20.21
N MET A 110 6.13 -1.69 -19.81
CA MET A 110 5.00 -1.09 -20.52
C MET A 110 4.87 0.41 -20.18
N ALA A 111 4.43 1.21 -21.14
CA ALA A 111 4.11 2.62 -20.91
C ALA A 111 2.69 2.73 -20.33
N LEU A 112 2.57 3.44 -19.21
CA LEU A 112 1.33 3.56 -18.44
C LEU A 112 0.89 5.02 -18.35
N SER A 113 -0.41 5.25 -18.24
CA SER A 113 -0.93 6.58 -17.94
C SER A 113 -0.51 7.05 -16.54
N ASP A 114 -0.14 8.33 -16.41
CA ASP A 114 0.13 8.96 -15.11
C ASP A 114 -1.07 8.88 -14.16
N LYS A 115 -2.30 8.82 -14.70
CA LYS A 115 -3.53 8.67 -13.91
C LYS A 115 -3.70 7.28 -13.31
N SER A 116 -2.94 6.29 -13.80
CA SER A 116 -2.87 4.95 -13.21
C SER A 116 -1.85 4.85 -12.09
N TRP A 117 -1.02 5.88 -11.86
CA TRP A 117 -0.08 5.87 -10.74
C TRP A 117 -0.83 5.69 -9.40
N PRO A 118 -0.47 4.75 -8.51
CA PRO A 118 -1.29 4.42 -7.34
C PRO A 118 -1.63 5.59 -6.39
N ALA A 119 -0.76 6.63 -6.37
CA ALA A 119 -0.99 7.85 -5.59
C ALA A 119 -1.91 8.87 -6.29
N LEU A 120 -2.01 8.82 -7.62
CA LEU A 120 -2.84 9.72 -8.42
C LEU A 120 -4.15 9.06 -8.90
N TRP A 121 -4.24 7.73 -8.78
CA TRP A 121 -5.39 6.95 -9.20
C TRP A 121 -6.61 7.23 -8.31
N LYS A 122 -7.69 7.63 -8.97
CA LYS A 122 -9.00 7.90 -8.39
C LYS A 122 -10.01 6.95 -9.03
N PRO A 123 -10.39 5.84 -8.37
CA PRO A 123 -11.34 4.90 -8.95
C PRO A 123 -12.71 5.56 -9.09
N HIS A 124 -13.33 5.38 -10.24
CA HIS A 124 -14.64 5.91 -10.55
C HIS A 124 -15.33 5.04 -11.59
N ILE A 125 -16.65 5.22 -11.70
CA ILE A 125 -17.48 4.59 -12.73
C ILE A 125 -18.14 5.72 -13.52
N THR A 126 -17.74 5.88 -14.78
CA THR A 126 -18.34 6.89 -15.66
C THR A 126 -19.75 6.46 -16.06
N LEU A 127 -20.72 7.35 -15.87
CA LEU A 127 -22.14 7.08 -16.13
C LEU A 127 -22.68 7.86 -17.33
N ALA A 128 -22.12 9.05 -17.59
CA ALA A 128 -22.54 9.92 -18.67
C ALA A 128 -21.45 10.93 -19.05
N TYR A 129 -21.60 11.52 -20.23
CA TYR A 129 -20.86 12.67 -20.72
C TYR A 129 -21.87 13.78 -21.03
N MET A 130 -21.76 14.91 -20.35
CA MET A 130 -22.63 16.05 -20.57
C MET A 130 -21.90 17.17 -21.31
N PRO A 131 -22.59 17.97 -22.13
CA PRO A 131 -21.99 19.15 -22.73
C PRO A 131 -21.47 20.11 -21.66
N MET A 132 -20.47 20.94 -22.02
CA MET A 132 -19.95 21.93 -21.09
C MET A 132 -21.06 22.92 -20.71
N PRO A 133 -21.36 23.10 -19.41
CA PRO A 133 -22.43 24.00 -18.99
C PRO A 133 -22.01 25.46 -19.18
N GLU A 134 -22.98 26.32 -19.51
CA GLU A 134 -22.74 27.76 -19.68
C GLU A 134 -22.40 28.45 -18.33
N GLU A 135 -22.87 27.88 -17.21
CA GLU A 135 -22.55 28.33 -15.86
C GLU A 135 -21.90 27.21 -15.02
N PRO A 136 -21.08 27.57 -14.00
CA PRO A 136 -20.48 26.59 -13.09
C PRO A 136 -21.54 25.70 -12.43
N MET A 137 -21.49 24.40 -12.72
CA MET A 137 -22.43 23.43 -12.16
C MET A 137 -21.91 22.87 -10.84
N HIS A 138 -22.69 23.04 -9.78
CA HIS A 138 -22.50 22.31 -8.52
C HIS A 138 -23.32 21.03 -8.53
N LEU A 139 -22.66 19.90 -8.79
CA LEU A 139 -23.24 18.56 -8.68
C LEU A 139 -23.26 18.13 -7.20
N SER A 140 -24.00 18.84 -6.34
CA SER A 140 -24.29 18.37 -4.98
C SER A 140 -25.55 17.49 -5.01
N MET A 141 -25.45 16.36 -5.68
CA MET A 141 -26.56 15.40 -5.75
C MET A 141 -26.31 14.26 -4.77
N GLU A 142 -27.11 14.21 -3.71
CA GLU A 142 -27.18 13.04 -2.86
C GLU A 142 -27.81 11.89 -3.63
N LEU A 143 -27.12 10.76 -3.68
CA LEU A 143 -27.69 9.53 -4.20
C LEU A 143 -28.79 9.05 -3.26
N PRO A 144 -29.91 8.54 -3.80
CA PRO A 144 -31.01 8.06 -2.98
C PRO A 144 -30.61 6.86 -2.11
N THR A 145 -29.61 6.08 -2.55
CA THR A 145 -29.11 4.89 -1.85
C THR A 145 -27.59 4.75 -2.02
N PRO A 146 -26.87 4.26 -0.99
CA PRO A 146 -25.48 3.84 -1.13
C PRO A 146 -25.33 2.73 -2.18
N VAL A 147 -24.32 2.82 -3.03
CA VAL A 147 -24.02 1.79 -4.02
C VAL A 147 -22.99 0.83 -3.44
N HIS A 148 -23.34 -0.45 -3.33
CA HIS A 148 -22.43 -1.52 -2.94
C HIS A 148 -22.29 -2.49 -4.10
N LEU A 149 -21.06 -2.76 -4.52
CA LEU A 149 -20.75 -3.65 -5.64
C LEU A 149 -19.88 -4.80 -5.14
N GLN A 150 -20.14 -6.01 -5.65
CA GLN A 150 -19.26 -7.15 -5.44
C GLN A 150 -18.26 -7.24 -6.59
N VAL A 151 -16.99 -7.44 -6.24
CA VAL A 151 -15.89 -7.63 -7.17
C VAL A 151 -15.51 -9.11 -7.14
N GLU A 152 -15.86 -9.81 -8.21
CA GLU A 152 -15.62 -11.25 -8.35
C GLU A 152 -14.52 -11.57 -9.36
N ARG A 153 -14.15 -10.60 -10.20
CA ARG A 153 -13.14 -10.75 -11.25
C ARG A 153 -12.58 -9.39 -11.67
N PHE A 154 -11.45 -9.43 -12.36
CA PHE A 154 -10.96 -8.32 -13.18
C PHE A 154 -10.65 -8.83 -14.60
N ALA A 155 -10.51 -7.92 -15.55
CA ALA A 155 -10.26 -8.26 -16.94
C ALA A 155 -9.13 -7.41 -17.53
N LEU A 156 -8.47 -7.96 -18.54
CA LEU A 156 -7.69 -7.18 -19.49
C LEU A 156 -8.57 -6.92 -20.70
N SER A 157 -8.68 -5.66 -21.10
CA SER A 157 -9.50 -5.22 -22.22
C SER A 157 -8.67 -4.42 -23.23
N GLU A 158 -9.13 -4.38 -24.48
CA GLU A 158 -8.52 -3.63 -25.57
C GLU A 158 -9.56 -2.72 -26.26
N GLY A 159 -9.12 -1.55 -26.72
CA GLY A 159 -9.98 -0.62 -27.47
C GLY A 159 -11.17 -0.12 -26.64
N GLU A 160 -12.40 -0.29 -27.14
CA GLU A 160 -13.66 0.08 -26.47
C GLU A 160 -14.05 -0.95 -25.38
N TYR A 161 -13.10 -1.31 -24.52
CA TYR A 161 -13.29 -2.24 -23.40
C TYR A 161 -13.66 -3.68 -23.81
N VAL A 162 -13.25 -4.12 -25.00
CA VAL A 162 -13.42 -5.52 -25.41
C VAL A 162 -12.52 -6.40 -24.55
N GLU A 163 -13.13 -7.28 -23.74
CA GLU A 163 -12.38 -8.20 -22.88
C GLU A 163 -11.55 -9.19 -23.72
N ILE A 164 -10.24 -9.23 -23.48
CA ILE A 164 -9.30 -10.17 -24.13
C ILE A 164 -8.72 -11.19 -23.15
N ALA A 165 -8.77 -10.92 -21.83
CA ALA A 165 -8.49 -11.90 -20.79
C ALA A 165 -9.33 -11.63 -19.53
N ASN A 166 -9.63 -12.68 -18.79
CA ASN A 166 -10.52 -12.63 -17.63
C ASN A 166 -9.89 -13.40 -16.46
N TYR A 167 -9.90 -12.79 -15.28
CA TYR A 167 -9.22 -13.27 -14.10
C TYR A 167 -10.20 -13.33 -12.93
N PRO A 168 -10.75 -14.52 -12.62
CA PRO A 168 -11.63 -14.68 -11.47
C PRO A 168 -10.83 -14.48 -10.17
N LEU A 169 -11.45 -13.78 -9.22
CA LEU A 169 -11.00 -13.75 -7.83
C LEU A 169 -11.47 -15.02 -7.12
N MET A 170 -10.75 -15.45 -6.08
CA MET A 170 -11.13 -16.64 -5.34
C MET A 170 -12.45 -16.39 -4.61
N MET A 171 -13.49 -17.16 -4.98
CA MET A 171 -14.69 -17.23 -4.16
C MET A 171 -14.32 -17.96 -2.87
N THR A 172 -14.33 -17.25 -1.75
CA THR A 172 -14.26 -17.90 -0.44
C THR A 172 -15.48 -18.82 -0.34
N MET A 173 -15.27 -20.14 -0.23
CA MET A 173 -16.39 -21.04 0.10
C MET A 173 -17.00 -20.59 1.44
N PRO A 174 -18.33 -20.51 1.56
CA PRO A 174 -18.96 -20.19 2.84
C PRO A 174 -18.66 -21.34 3.80
N GLY A 175 -17.80 -21.12 4.79
CA GLY A 175 -17.47 -22.18 5.75
C GLY A 175 -16.31 -21.96 6.72
N GLN A 176 -15.47 -20.92 6.57
CA GLN A 176 -14.37 -20.65 7.54
C GLN A 176 -14.05 -19.16 7.73
N ALA A 177 -15.05 -18.28 7.67
CA ALA A 177 -14.91 -16.93 8.20
C ALA A 177 -15.87 -16.80 9.39
N GLU A 178 -15.31 -16.72 10.59
CA GLU A 178 -16.04 -16.23 11.77
C GLU A 178 -16.61 -14.83 11.45
N PRO A 179 -17.82 -14.49 11.92
CA PRO A 179 -18.47 -13.25 11.57
C PRO A 179 -17.68 -12.06 12.10
N ILE A 180 -17.33 -11.12 11.20
CA ILE A 180 -16.81 -9.82 11.60
C ILE A 180 -17.98 -9.06 12.24
N ALA A 181 -17.98 -8.98 13.57
CA ALA A 181 -18.98 -8.28 14.35
C ALA A 181 -18.95 -6.77 14.09
N GLU A 182 -20.07 -6.27 13.59
CA GLU A 182 -20.82 -5.06 13.96
C GLU A 182 -20.04 -3.78 14.32
N MET A 183 -20.30 -2.73 13.52
CA MET A 183 -19.92 -1.35 13.81
C MET A 183 -20.64 -0.83 15.06
N ALA A 184 -19.93 -0.74 16.18
CA ALA A 184 -20.35 0.09 17.31
C ALA A 184 -19.77 1.51 17.16
N ARG A 185 -20.64 2.50 16.94
CA ARG A 185 -20.34 3.91 17.21
C ARG A 185 -20.05 4.06 18.70
N ILE A 186 -18.86 4.49 19.08
CA ILE A 186 -18.56 4.93 20.45
C ILE A 186 -17.86 6.30 20.40
N GLN A 187 -18.47 7.25 21.10
CA GLN A 187 -17.95 8.58 21.41
C GLN A 187 -16.76 8.49 22.37
N GLY A 188 -15.71 9.26 22.11
CA GLY A 188 -14.74 9.70 23.12
C GLY A 188 -13.79 8.63 23.66
N GLY A 189 -12.65 8.45 22.98
CA GLY A 189 -11.50 7.69 23.48
C GLY A 189 -10.41 7.62 22.41
N TRP A 190 -9.17 7.95 22.76
CA TRP A 190 -8.01 7.88 21.87
C TRP A 190 -7.88 6.48 21.29
N LEU A 191 -7.98 6.36 19.96
CA LEU A 191 -7.93 5.09 19.25
C LEU A 191 -6.47 4.64 19.10
N PHE A 192 -6.03 3.73 19.96
CA PHE A 192 -4.87 2.89 19.66
C PHE A 192 -5.33 1.80 18.69
N THR A 193 -4.93 1.89 17.42
CA THR A 193 -5.04 0.76 16.50
C THR A 193 -3.95 -0.26 16.88
N GLU A 194 -4.32 -1.35 17.56
CA GLU A 194 -3.40 -2.45 17.87
C GLU A 194 -2.94 -3.15 16.57
N PHE A 195 -1.63 -3.38 16.46
CA PHE A 195 -1.02 -4.14 15.37
C PHE A 195 -1.48 -5.61 15.39
N LYS A 196 -1.54 -6.25 14.23
CA LYS A 196 -1.92 -7.67 14.13
C LYS A 196 -0.67 -8.57 14.30
N GLY A 197 -0.42 -9.08 15.50
CA GLY A 197 0.61 -10.11 15.74
C GLY A 197 1.08 -10.26 17.20
N ASN A 198 1.88 -11.30 17.49
CA ASN A 198 2.58 -11.44 18.77
C ASN A 198 3.83 -10.53 18.78
N HIS A 199 3.69 -9.31 19.30
CA HIS A 199 4.79 -8.38 19.53
C HIS A 199 4.79 -7.89 20.99
N PRO A 200 5.91 -7.34 21.51
CA PRO A 200 5.93 -6.74 22.83
C PRO A 200 4.95 -5.55 22.89
N LYS A 201 4.09 -5.50 23.90
CA LYS A 201 3.16 -4.36 24.09
C LYS A 201 3.86 -3.13 24.68
N ASN A 202 4.91 -3.34 25.47
CA ASN A 202 5.65 -2.28 26.15
C ASN A 202 7.09 -2.24 25.66
N ILE A 203 7.39 -1.31 24.76
CA ILE A 203 8.76 -0.99 24.33
C ILE A 203 9.16 0.33 24.99
N PRO A 204 10.20 0.35 25.85
CA PRO A 204 10.64 1.57 26.52
C PRO A 204 11.22 2.54 25.50
N LEU A 205 11.00 3.84 25.74
CA LEU A 205 11.68 4.87 24.98
C LEU A 205 13.17 4.90 25.33
N PHE A 206 14.01 5.25 24.36
CA PHE A 206 15.43 5.48 24.62
C PHE A 206 15.60 6.65 25.60
N PRO A 207 16.57 6.55 26.54
CA PRO A 207 16.90 7.67 27.41
C PRO A 207 17.21 8.92 26.59
N GLY A 208 16.56 10.04 26.92
CA GLY A 208 16.76 11.34 26.26
C GLY A 208 15.96 11.57 24.98
N VAL A 209 15.04 10.68 24.60
CA VAL A 209 14.03 10.98 23.57
C VAL A 209 12.93 11.83 24.22
N ASP A 210 12.81 13.08 23.79
CA ASP A 210 11.66 13.94 24.07
C ASP A 210 10.56 13.64 23.04
N ILE A 211 9.64 12.76 23.40
CA ILE A 211 8.60 12.29 22.48
C ILE A 211 7.54 13.37 22.22
N ASP A 212 7.29 14.23 23.20
CA ASP A 212 6.29 15.30 23.10
C ASP A 212 6.77 16.33 22.06
N SER A 213 8.03 16.75 22.15
CA SER A 213 8.63 17.63 21.14
C SER A 213 8.73 16.98 19.75
N LEU A 214 9.09 15.68 19.68
CA LEU A 214 9.22 14.97 18.40
C LEU A 214 7.88 14.85 17.65
N THR A 215 6.78 14.74 18.39
CA THR A 215 5.42 14.59 17.84
C THR A 215 4.62 15.89 17.84
N ALA A 216 5.24 17.02 18.20
CA ALA A 216 4.56 18.30 18.26
C ALA A 216 3.95 18.68 16.88
N GLY A 217 2.65 18.93 16.87
CA GLY A 217 1.89 19.24 15.64
C GLY A 217 1.33 18.02 14.89
N ASP A 218 1.65 16.80 15.33
CA ASP A 218 1.00 15.58 14.87
C ASP A 218 -0.17 15.25 15.80
N ASN A 219 -1.39 15.55 15.36
CA ASN A 219 -2.60 15.33 16.16
C ASN A 219 -2.91 13.84 16.41
N GLU A 220 -2.26 12.94 15.68
CA GLU A 220 -2.47 11.51 15.82
C GLU A 220 -1.16 10.71 15.67
N PRO A 221 -0.22 10.81 16.63
CA PRO A 221 1.10 10.19 16.47
C PRO A 221 1.04 8.68 16.20
N LYS A 222 1.61 8.27 15.07
CA LYS A 222 1.67 6.85 14.67
C LYS A 222 3.04 6.28 14.94
N TYR A 223 3.04 5.05 15.44
CA TYR A 223 4.24 4.27 15.67
C TYR A 223 4.18 2.99 14.85
N VAL A 224 5.31 2.30 14.73
CA VAL A 224 5.40 0.94 14.22
C VAL A 224 6.33 0.12 15.10
N ILE A 225 5.97 -1.15 15.33
CA ILE A 225 6.78 -2.09 16.10
C ILE A 225 7.24 -3.21 15.16
N LEU A 226 8.54 -3.30 14.92
CA LEU A 226 9.10 -4.31 14.03
C LEU A 226 10.27 -5.04 14.69
N PRO A 227 10.47 -6.32 14.34
CA PRO A 227 11.74 -6.98 14.65
C PRO A 227 12.87 -6.29 13.87
N VAL A 228 13.96 -6.02 14.58
CA VAL A 228 15.18 -5.39 14.04
C VAL A 228 16.24 -6.44 13.73
N ALA A 229 16.43 -7.38 14.65
CA ALA A 229 17.41 -8.45 14.52
C ALA A 229 17.00 -9.66 15.36
N GLU A 230 17.58 -10.82 15.06
CA GLU A 230 17.37 -12.05 15.82
C GLU A 230 18.72 -12.74 16.03
N ALA A 231 18.96 -13.22 17.24
CA ALA A 231 20.18 -13.90 17.59
C ALA A 231 20.17 -15.37 17.13
N ASP A 232 21.36 -15.91 16.88
CA ASP A 232 21.63 -17.26 16.41
C ASP A 232 21.02 -17.63 15.05
N VAL A 233 20.93 -16.66 14.14
CA VAL A 233 20.41 -16.87 12.78
C VAL A 233 21.42 -16.43 11.72
N VAL A 234 21.40 -17.09 10.57
CA VAL A 234 22.14 -16.67 9.37
C VAL A 234 21.17 -15.95 8.45
N SER A 235 21.51 -14.72 8.06
CA SER A 235 20.77 -13.92 7.09
C SER A 235 20.88 -14.48 5.67
N ALA A 236 19.97 -14.06 4.79
CA ALA A 236 19.99 -14.38 3.36
C ALA A 236 21.31 -13.96 2.67
N ASN A 237 21.98 -12.93 3.18
CA ASN A 237 23.28 -12.45 2.69
C ASN A 237 24.48 -13.19 3.33
N GLY A 238 24.23 -14.29 4.03
CA GLY A 238 25.27 -15.13 4.62
C GLY A 238 25.98 -14.53 5.83
N ILE A 239 25.34 -13.60 6.55
CA ILE A 239 25.87 -13.03 7.80
C ILE A 239 25.18 -13.71 8.98
N TYR A 240 25.98 -14.27 9.89
CA TYR A 240 25.52 -14.84 11.15
C TYR A 240 25.37 -13.75 12.22
N TYR A 241 24.19 -13.69 12.82
CA TYR A 241 23.83 -12.78 13.89
C TYR A 241 24.04 -13.48 15.24
N SER A 242 25.22 -13.31 15.83
CA SER A 242 25.49 -13.81 17.18
C SER A 242 24.74 -12.98 18.24
N GLU A 243 24.53 -13.55 19.43
CA GLU A 243 23.96 -12.81 20.56
C GLU A 243 24.75 -11.54 20.89
N GLU A 244 26.09 -11.61 20.80
CA GLU A 244 26.98 -10.46 20.98
C GLU A 244 26.70 -9.36 19.94
N PHE A 245 26.53 -9.75 18.66
CA PHE A 245 26.26 -8.80 17.59
C PHE A 245 24.89 -8.13 17.74
N VAL A 246 23.85 -8.89 18.09
CA VAL A 246 22.52 -8.30 18.31
C VAL A 246 22.50 -7.39 19.55
N SER A 247 23.26 -7.74 20.59
CA SER A 247 23.42 -6.88 21.78
C SER A 247 24.13 -5.57 21.45
N GLU A 248 25.08 -5.61 20.52
CA GLU A 248 25.77 -4.41 20.04
C GLU A 248 24.86 -3.54 19.18
N ILE A 249 24.01 -4.13 18.33
CA ILE A 249 22.97 -3.39 17.59
C ILE A 249 22.04 -2.67 18.58
N GLU A 250 21.55 -3.36 19.60
CA GLU A 250 20.70 -2.78 20.64
C GLU A 250 21.39 -1.62 21.37
N ARG A 251 22.65 -1.81 21.79
CA ARG A 251 23.45 -0.76 22.44
C ARG A 251 23.57 0.48 21.55
N GLN A 252 23.81 0.29 20.25
CA GLN A 252 23.94 1.40 19.31
C GLN A 252 22.60 2.06 18.97
N MET A 253 21.50 1.31 18.91
CA MET A 253 20.16 1.90 18.78
C MET A 253 19.88 2.87 19.93
N ILE A 254 20.16 2.46 21.16
CA ILE A 254 19.97 3.29 22.36
C ILE A 254 20.88 4.52 22.33
N ALA A 255 22.16 4.34 21.97
CA ALA A 255 23.15 5.41 22.00
C ALA A 255 22.98 6.43 20.86
N LYS A 256 22.67 5.95 19.65
CA LYS A 256 22.62 6.78 18.44
C LYS A 256 21.23 7.25 18.07
N ARG A 257 20.17 6.55 18.53
CA ARG A 257 18.77 6.84 18.21
C ARG A 257 18.57 6.96 16.69
N PRO A 258 18.93 5.92 15.93
CA PRO A 258 19.03 6.01 14.48
C PRO A 258 17.68 6.35 13.85
N THR A 259 17.74 6.96 12.67
CA THR A 259 16.58 7.09 11.78
C THR A 259 16.47 5.87 10.87
N GLY A 260 15.30 5.73 10.24
CA GLY A 260 15.09 4.78 9.16
C GLY A 260 14.70 5.48 7.87
N ASN A 261 15.15 4.95 6.74
CA ASN A 261 14.78 5.39 5.41
C ASN A 261 13.85 4.38 4.73
N GLN A 262 13.33 4.75 3.55
CA GLN A 262 12.62 3.83 2.68
C GLN A 262 13.63 3.13 1.75
N GLY A 263 14.18 2.01 2.20
CA GLY A 263 15.24 1.28 1.50
C GLY A 263 16.62 1.94 1.64
N HIS A 264 17.64 1.28 1.07
CA HIS A 264 19.03 1.74 1.16
C HIS A 264 19.36 2.80 0.12
N ILE A 265 20.13 3.80 0.54
CA ILE A 265 20.86 4.71 -0.34
C ILE A 265 22.00 3.90 -0.97
N LYS A 266 22.26 4.08 -2.26
CA LYS A 266 23.41 3.44 -2.88
C LYS A 266 24.70 3.97 -2.26
N ASP A 267 25.73 3.13 -2.17
CA ASP A 267 27.01 3.53 -1.58
C ASP A 267 27.63 4.76 -2.28
N GLU A 268 27.45 4.89 -3.60
CA GLU A 268 27.91 6.03 -4.40
C GLU A 268 27.21 7.36 -4.05
N ASP A 269 25.95 7.29 -3.59
CA ASP A 269 25.12 8.45 -3.29
C ASP A 269 25.18 8.83 -1.80
N ARG A 270 25.76 7.97 -0.96
CA ARG A 270 25.74 8.08 0.51
C ARG A 270 26.37 9.35 1.06
N GLU A 271 27.39 9.88 0.39
CA GLU A 271 28.07 11.12 0.83
C GLU A 271 27.31 12.39 0.45
N THR A 272 26.34 12.30 -0.47
CA THR A 272 25.69 13.48 -1.07
C THR A 272 24.18 13.51 -0.89
N VAL A 273 23.54 12.37 -0.62
CA VAL A 273 22.10 12.24 -0.46
C VAL A 273 21.72 12.12 1.00
N PHE A 274 20.98 13.11 1.50
CA PHE A 274 20.45 13.16 2.86
C PHE A 274 18.93 13.12 2.81
N PRO A 275 18.30 11.93 2.71
CA PRO A 275 16.85 11.84 2.63
C PRO A 275 16.20 12.29 3.93
N THR A 276 14.98 12.80 3.81
CA THR A 276 14.15 13.03 5.00
C THR A 276 13.88 11.66 5.66
N PRO A 277 14.11 11.52 6.98
CA PRO A 277 13.83 10.27 7.68
C PRO A 277 12.39 9.78 7.47
N ALA A 278 12.28 8.51 7.08
CA ALA A 278 11.00 7.82 6.95
C ALA A 278 10.39 7.45 8.32
N GLY A 279 11.23 7.33 9.34
CA GLY A 279 10.84 7.13 10.73
C GLY A 279 12.00 7.36 11.69
N TYR A 280 11.67 7.53 12.96
CA TYR A 280 12.62 7.75 14.04
C TYR A 280 12.53 6.57 15.01
N TRP A 281 13.61 5.81 15.18
CA TRP A 281 13.62 4.74 16.18
C TRP A 281 13.73 5.35 17.57
N VAL A 282 12.66 5.23 18.34
CA VAL A 282 12.50 5.89 19.65
C VAL A 282 12.59 4.92 20.81
N GLY A 283 12.59 3.61 20.56
CA GLY A 283 12.68 2.59 21.60
C GLY A 283 13.08 1.23 21.05
N ALA A 284 13.57 0.35 21.92
CA ALA A 284 13.85 -1.05 21.61
C ALA A 284 13.70 -1.93 22.85
N THR A 285 13.46 -3.22 22.65
CA THR A 285 13.45 -4.24 23.71
C THR A 285 13.80 -5.61 23.16
N ARG A 286 14.41 -6.45 24.00
CA ARG A 286 14.56 -7.89 23.72
C ARG A 286 13.34 -8.68 24.15
N THR A 287 12.98 -9.70 23.37
CA THR A 287 12.03 -10.74 23.77
C THR A 287 12.45 -12.06 23.15
N GLY A 288 12.88 -13.01 23.98
CA GLY A 288 13.56 -14.22 23.50
C GLY A 288 14.83 -13.84 22.74
N LYS A 289 15.00 -14.38 21.54
CA LYS A 289 16.16 -14.09 20.66
C LYS A 289 16.00 -12.83 19.82
N THR A 290 14.80 -12.26 19.77
CA THR A 290 14.46 -11.15 18.86
C THR A 290 14.65 -9.81 19.56
N LEU A 291 15.35 -8.90 18.88
CA LEU A 291 15.37 -7.47 19.18
C LEU A 291 14.22 -6.79 18.45
N TRP A 292 13.34 -6.15 19.19
CA TRP A 292 12.22 -5.38 18.67
C TRP A 292 12.51 -3.90 18.77
N GLY A 293 12.15 -3.13 17.74
CA GLY A 293 12.25 -1.68 17.72
C GLY A 293 10.86 -1.04 17.66
N LYS A 294 10.75 0.16 18.25
CA LYS A 294 9.60 1.07 18.11
C LYS A 294 10.05 2.30 17.34
N ALA A 295 9.40 2.58 16.21
CA ALA A 295 9.66 3.79 15.43
C ALA A 295 8.45 4.72 15.40
N TYR A 296 8.67 6.03 15.54
CA TYR A 296 7.69 7.07 15.23
C TYR A 296 7.67 7.33 13.72
N LEU A 297 6.48 7.47 13.14
CA LEU A 297 6.26 7.72 11.73
C LEU A 297 5.71 9.14 11.51
N PRO A 298 6.51 10.07 10.97
CA PRO A 298 6.10 11.45 10.79
C PRO A 298 4.93 11.57 9.78
N PRO A 299 3.95 12.46 10.01
CA PRO A 299 2.74 12.58 9.19
C PRO A 299 3.02 12.98 7.73
N ASN A 300 4.14 13.67 7.49
CA ASN A 300 4.48 14.19 6.17
C ASN A 300 5.32 13.24 5.32
N HIS A 301 5.63 12.03 5.80
CA HIS A 301 6.42 11.07 5.05
C HIS A 301 5.55 9.92 4.49
N PRO A 302 5.68 9.56 3.19
CA PRO A 302 4.87 8.49 2.57
C PRO A 302 4.94 7.13 3.28
N MET A 303 6.02 6.87 4.00
CA MET A 303 6.20 5.66 4.81
C MET A 303 5.07 5.45 5.83
N ARG A 304 4.56 6.51 6.47
CA ARG A 304 3.46 6.38 7.44
C ARG A 304 2.24 5.72 6.83
N GLU A 305 1.83 6.20 5.65
CA GLU A 305 0.73 5.63 4.89
C GLU A 305 1.05 4.22 4.38
N MET A 306 2.30 3.97 3.96
CA MET A 306 2.73 2.63 3.54
C MET A 306 2.60 1.62 4.67
N VAL A 307 3.01 1.96 5.91
CA VAL A 307 2.87 1.12 7.10
C VAL A 307 1.40 0.85 7.40
N LEU A 308 0.56 1.89 7.43
CA LEU A 308 -0.87 1.75 7.73
C LEU A 308 -1.58 0.87 6.68
N ARG A 309 -1.21 1.02 5.41
CA ARG A 309 -1.74 0.18 4.32
C ARG A 309 -1.24 -1.26 4.41
N ALA A 310 0.05 -1.47 4.73
CA ALA A 310 0.61 -2.80 4.96
C ALA A 310 -0.14 -3.52 6.10
N LEU A 311 -0.37 -2.83 7.22
CA LEU A 311 -1.21 -3.35 8.31
C LEU A 311 -2.64 -3.67 7.83
N ALA A 312 -3.27 -2.78 7.08
CA ALA A 312 -4.64 -2.95 6.59
C ALA A 312 -4.81 -4.17 5.68
N VAL A 313 -3.82 -4.49 4.85
CA VAL A 313 -3.82 -5.67 3.96
C VAL A 313 -3.23 -6.93 4.61
N GLY A 314 -2.79 -6.87 5.86
CA GLY A 314 -2.03 -7.96 6.49
C GLY A 314 -0.68 -8.23 5.79
N GLY A 315 -0.14 -7.22 5.11
CA GLY A 315 1.12 -7.25 4.40
C GLY A 315 2.29 -7.14 5.36
N GLY A 316 3.28 -8.01 5.19
CA GLY A 316 4.48 -7.98 6.01
C GLY A 316 5.40 -6.81 5.68
N MET A 317 5.98 -6.21 6.70
CA MET A 317 7.16 -5.36 6.59
C MET A 317 8.32 -5.97 7.34
N ALA A 318 9.51 -5.53 6.98
CA ALA A 318 10.74 -5.89 7.65
C ALA A 318 11.60 -4.66 7.87
N THR A 319 12.66 -4.85 8.65
CA THR A 319 13.73 -3.87 8.81
C THR A 319 14.96 -4.33 8.05
N SER A 320 15.78 -3.37 7.63
CA SER A 320 17.11 -3.62 7.09
C SER A 320 18.13 -2.81 7.89
N ILE A 321 19.15 -3.47 8.39
CA ILE A 321 20.21 -2.83 9.17
C ILE A 321 21.31 -2.36 8.21
N TYR A 322 21.65 -1.08 8.27
CA TYR A 322 22.75 -0.50 7.52
C TYR A 322 23.83 0.05 8.47
N GLY A 323 25.08 -0.24 8.15
CA GLY A 323 26.24 0.23 8.89
C GLY A 323 27.55 -0.35 8.36
N THR A 324 28.66 0.22 8.81
CA THR A 324 30.00 -0.27 8.46
C THR A 324 30.55 -1.20 9.54
N GLY A 325 31.32 -2.22 9.18
CA GLY A 325 32.04 -3.05 10.14
C GLY A 325 32.79 -4.19 9.46
N ASN A 326 33.75 -4.75 10.17
CA ASN A 326 34.50 -5.90 9.66
C ASN A 326 33.76 -7.21 9.97
N ARG A 327 34.02 -8.21 9.12
CA ARG A 327 33.45 -9.54 9.22
C ARG A 327 34.50 -10.59 8.93
N VAL A 328 34.41 -11.72 9.62
CA VAL A 328 35.32 -12.86 9.45
C VAL A 328 34.52 -14.05 8.94
N TRP A 329 35.03 -14.75 7.94
CA TRP A 329 34.42 -15.99 7.47
C TRP A 329 34.63 -17.12 8.49
N ASP A 330 33.53 -17.69 8.99
CA ASP A 330 33.56 -18.87 9.84
C ASP A 330 33.22 -20.13 9.01
N LYS A 331 34.23 -20.98 8.83
CA LYS A 331 34.11 -22.23 8.07
C LYS A 331 33.12 -23.21 8.68
N THR A 332 32.94 -23.20 10.00
CA THR A 332 32.03 -24.12 10.71
C THR A 332 30.57 -23.78 10.44
N ARG A 333 30.30 -22.48 10.31
CA ARG A 333 28.94 -21.94 10.09
C ARG A 333 28.62 -21.71 8.62
N ALA A 334 29.62 -21.80 7.74
CA ALA A 334 29.54 -21.40 6.34
C ALA A 334 28.92 -19.99 6.18
N ALA A 335 29.33 -19.06 7.05
CA ALA A 335 28.77 -17.72 7.13
C ALA A 335 29.84 -16.70 7.57
N PHE A 336 29.63 -15.43 7.22
CA PHE A 336 30.37 -14.32 7.79
C PHE A 336 29.86 -13.99 9.19
N VAL A 337 30.77 -13.87 10.15
CA VAL A 337 30.47 -13.39 11.50
C VAL A 337 30.93 -11.94 11.60
N ALA A 338 30.00 -11.03 11.89
CA ALA A 338 30.34 -9.63 12.13
C ALA A 338 31.15 -9.50 13.43
N ILE A 339 32.23 -8.71 13.39
CA ILE A 339 32.98 -8.37 14.60
C ILE A 339 32.20 -7.26 15.31
N ALA A 340 31.43 -7.62 16.34
CA ALA A 340 30.48 -6.71 16.99
C ALA A 340 31.12 -5.35 17.37
N LYS A 341 32.28 -5.38 18.03
CA LYS A 341 32.98 -4.17 18.48
C LYS A 341 33.43 -3.21 17.36
N GLU A 342 33.51 -3.71 16.13
CA GLU A 342 33.92 -2.92 14.95
C GLU A 342 32.73 -2.51 14.10
N PHE A 343 31.51 -2.95 14.47
CA PHE A 343 30.29 -2.53 13.80
C PHE A 343 29.92 -1.10 14.21
N ASN A 344 29.45 -0.33 13.23
CA ASN A 344 28.99 1.03 13.38
C ASN A 344 27.64 1.16 12.68
N LEU A 345 26.56 1.06 13.44
CA LEU A 345 25.19 1.26 13.00
C LEU A 345 24.98 2.69 12.51
N GLU A 346 24.30 2.84 11.39
CA GLU A 346 23.97 4.15 10.82
C GLU A 346 22.45 4.35 10.77
N HIS A 347 21.78 3.43 10.07
CA HIS A 347 20.33 3.49 9.87
C HIS A 347 19.70 2.10 10.00
N ILE A 348 18.42 2.09 10.35
CA ILE A 348 17.58 0.90 10.31
C ILE A 348 16.40 1.23 9.41
N ASP A 349 16.45 0.76 8.18
CA ASP A 349 15.52 1.15 7.13
C ASP A 349 14.28 0.26 7.13
N PHE A 350 13.17 0.79 6.61
CA PHE A 350 11.96 0.03 6.36
C PHE A 350 12.07 -0.65 5.00
N ALA A 351 11.81 -1.96 4.98
CA ALA A 351 11.93 -2.78 3.78
C ALA A 351 10.65 -3.63 3.56
N PRO A 352 10.32 -3.95 2.30
CA PRO A 352 9.38 -5.02 2.01
C PRO A 352 9.84 -6.33 2.68
N SER A 353 8.88 -7.14 3.11
CA SER A 353 9.13 -8.45 3.75
C SER A 353 10.13 -9.33 2.98
N GLU A 354 10.04 -9.35 1.66
CA GLU A 354 10.91 -10.14 0.77
C GLU A 354 12.36 -9.67 0.73
N ARG A 355 12.63 -8.43 1.16
CA ARG A 355 13.98 -7.84 1.20
C ARG A 355 14.58 -7.84 2.60
N ALA A 356 13.93 -8.50 3.55
CA ALA A 356 14.47 -8.68 4.89
C ALA A 356 15.81 -9.44 4.82
N GLY A 357 16.85 -8.90 5.44
CA GLY A 357 18.12 -9.61 5.57
C GLY A 357 17.93 -10.97 6.24
N VAL A 358 17.02 -11.07 7.21
CA VAL A 358 16.60 -12.34 7.81
C VAL A 358 15.12 -12.53 7.51
N GLY A 359 14.78 -13.47 6.61
CA GLY A 359 13.40 -13.67 6.14
C GLY A 359 12.39 -14.00 7.24
N SER A 360 12.83 -14.59 8.37
CA SER A 360 11.97 -14.86 9.53
C SER A 360 11.48 -13.60 10.25
N LEU A 361 12.08 -12.43 9.96
CA LEU A 361 11.74 -11.15 10.58
C LEU A 361 10.66 -10.37 9.81
N ALA A 362 10.18 -10.87 8.68
CA ALA A 362 8.98 -10.32 8.07
C ALA A 362 7.79 -10.50 9.02
N ARG A 363 7.15 -9.39 9.41
CA ARG A 363 5.95 -9.39 10.27
C ARG A 363 4.94 -8.40 9.74
N VAL A 364 3.66 -8.71 9.93
CA VAL A 364 2.62 -7.69 9.75
C VAL A 364 2.94 -6.59 10.77
N PRO A 365 3.19 -5.36 10.31
CA PRO A 365 3.69 -4.27 11.14
C PRO A 365 2.74 -3.91 12.26
#